data_AF-A0A6P3X1D4-F1
#
_entry.id   AF-A0A6P3X1D4-F1
#
_cell.length_a   1.000
_cell.length_b   1.000
_cell.length_c   1.000
_cell.angle_alpha   90.00
_cell.angle_beta   90.00
_cell.angle_gamma   90.00
#
_symmetry.space_group_name_H-M   'P 1'
#
loop_
_entity.id
_entity.type
_entity.pdbx_description
1 polymer ?
#
loop_
_entity_poly.entity_id
_entity_poly.type
_entity_poly.pdbx_seq_one_letter_code
_entity_poly.pdbx_strand_id
1 'polypeptide(L)'
;MTYHYDKLMFALFKADKYFDVMNSFQKLKTDQERVIFTLNIMWENGLIPYAINKTKNAKDSERLRKEGNNIYVTRNSNNVSCITALNLYTKSISMAPYPSLELALAYANRSVVLYILGLYSECIQDIDRALALNYPDDLKGKLFIRKTQCLIALGKPTMGGMIKKTEHWISEMTLSPNKSKIEDKLDGLRWKIEQGNIQCSPVRSEESEIPLPVIKSCNIEIPCASDAVVLKYDKQYGRHVVAARNIDAGEVLVVEKPYSLLLTQQMRLTHCSNCVKICWATIPCKNCSYTLYCSEQCRDIEWKKYHDVECDIITIMVLCGFRDSDFYSLRLAVLAVKEAGNIKQLRTMLRKVDESDDPRTMGFSS
;
A
#
# COMPACT_ATOMS: atom_id res chain seq x y z
N MET A 1 10.56 -8.72 17.72
CA MET A 1 11.69 -9.62 18.06
C MET A 1 11.66 -10.16 19.50
N THR A 2 11.36 -9.34 20.50
CA THR A 2 11.37 -9.74 21.93
C THR A 2 10.53 -10.99 22.21
N TYR A 3 9.32 -11.09 21.67
CA TYR A 3 8.42 -12.22 21.92
C TYR A 3 8.99 -13.60 21.50
N HIS A 4 9.65 -13.71 20.35
CA HIS A 4 10.23 -14.98 19.90
C HIS A 4 11.58 -15.26 20.55
N TYR A 5 12.34 -14.20 20.81
CA TYR A 5 13.56 -14.29 21.62
C TYR A 5 13.23 -14.85 23.01
N ASP A 6 12.27 -14.27 23.72
CA ASP A 6 11.88 -14.69 25.07
C ASP A 6 11.39 -16.14 25.09
N LYS A 7 10.60 -16.55 24.08
CA LYS A 7 10.16 -17.94 23.93
C LYS A 7 11.30 -18.90 23.66
N LEU A 8 12.24 -18.52 22.80
CA LEU A 8 13.40 -19.35 22.50
C LEU A 8 14.29 -19.49 23.73
N MET A 9 14.59 -18.38 24.40
CA MET A 9 15.37 -18.38 25.64
C MET A 9 14.70 -19.25 26.70
N PHE A 10 13.38 -19.09 26.90
CA PHE A 10 12.62 -19.93 27.82
C PHE A 10 12.69 -21.42 27.46
N ALA A 11 12.51 -21.78 26.19
CA ALA A 11 12.59 -23.17 25.73
C ALA A 11 14.00 -23.76 25.97
N LEU A 12 15.04 -22.99 25.67
CA LEU A 12 16.43 -23.40 25.86
C LEU A 12 16.80 -23.55 27.34
N PHE A 13 16.38 -22.63 28.21
CA PHE A 13 16.60 -22.75 29.65
C PHE A 13 15.83 -23.92 30.25
N LYS A 14 14.55 -24.12 29.86
CA LYS A 14 13.74 -25.23 30.33
C LYS A 14 14.34 -26.60 29.94
N ALA A 15 14.98 -26.68 28.78
CA ALA A 15 15.64 -27.88 28.30
C ALA A 15 17.09 -28.03 28.78
N ASP A 16 17.60 -27.09 29.59
CA ASP A 16 19.01 -26.99 30.00
C ASP A 16 20.01 -26.99 28.83
N LYS A 17 19.60 -26.44 27.68
CA LYS A 17 20.41 -26.39 26.44
C LYS A 17 21.03 -25.02 26.19
N TYR A 18 20.73 -24.01 27.01
CA TYR A 18 21.11 -22.62 26.73
C TYR A 18 22.63 -22.46 26.56
N PHE A 19 23.43 -22.92 27.52
CA PHE A 19 24.88 -22.74 27.48
C PHE A 19 25.51 -23.51 26.31
N ASP A 20 25.04 -24.72 26.03
CA ASP A 20 25.54 -25.54 24.91
C ASP A 20 25.25 -24.89 23.55
N VAL A 21 24.03 -24.35 23.38
CA VAL A 21 23.63 -23.62 22.17
C VAL A 21 24.46 -22.37 21.99
N MET A 22 24.67 -21.58 23.06
CA MET A 22 25.50 -20.37 23.00
C MET A 22 26.97 -20.67 22.72
N ASN A 23 27.54 -21.70 23.36
CA ASN A 23 28.91 -22.16 23.12
C ASN A 23 29.10 -22.66 21.69
N SER A 24 28.08 -23.32 21.12
CA SER A 24 28.10 -23.77 19.72
C SER A 24 27.99 -22.59 18.75
N PHE A 25 27.08 -21.65 19.03
CA PHE A 25 26.87 -20.45 18.21
C PHE A 25 28.13 -19.59 18.09
N GLN A 26 28.85 -19.37 19.20
CA GLN A 26 30.07 -18.56 19.22
C GLN A 26 31.22 -19.16 18.39
N LYS A 27 31.21 -20.47 18.14
CA LYS A 27 32.23 -21.15 17.33
C LYS A 27 32.00 -20.97 15.83
N LEU A 28 30.80 -20.58 15.40
CA LEU A 28 30.43 -20.38 14.00
C LEU A 28 31.18 -19.19 13.40
N LYS A 29 31.68 -19.34 12.18
CA LYS A 29 32.60 -18.40 11.54
C LYS A 29 31.88 -17.42 10.64
N THR A 30 30.82 -17.87 10.00
CA THR A 30 30.08 -17.06 9.01
C THR A 30 28.68 -16.72 9.50
N ASP A 31 28.13 -15.60 9.02
CA ASP A 31 26.75 -15.23 9.31
C ASP A 31 25.75 -16.24 8.71
N GLN A 32 26.10 -16.87 7.59
CA GLN A 32 25.26 -17.93 7.01
C GLN A 32 25.14 -19.12 7.97
N GLU A 33 26.25 -19.58 8.57
CA GLU A 33 26.22 -20.65 9.57
C GLU A 33 25.39 -20.25 10.78
N ARG A 34 25.55 -19.02 11.28
CA ARG A 34 24.79 -18.49 12.41
C ARG A 34 23.29 -18.48 12.12
N VAL A 35 22.88 -17.99 10.95
CA VAL A 35 21.47 -17.97 10.54
C VAL A 35 20.90 -19.38 10.44
N ILE A 36 21.59 -20.30 9.76
CA ILE A 36 21.14 -21.70 9.61
C ILE A 36 21.01 -22.36 11.00
N PHE A 37 22.02 -22.20 11.85
CA PHE A 37 22.01 -22.75 13.20
C PHE A 37 20.82 -22.22 14.00
N THR A 38 20.61 -20.90 14.06
CA THR A 38 19.48 -20.31 14.78
C THR A 38 18.13 -20.78 14.24
N LEU A 39 17.96 -20.87 12.91
CA LEU A 39 16.73 -21.35 12.31
C LEU A 39 16.45 -22.82 12.65
N ASN A 40 17.47 -23.68 12.65
CA ASN A 40 17.32 -25.08 13.05
C ASN A 40 16.89 -25.21 14.51
N ILE A 41 17.50 -24.43 15.42
CA ILE A 41 17.09 -24.41 16.83
C ILE A 41 15.64 -23.93 16.96
N MET A 42 15.25 -22.87 16.24
CA MET A 42 13.85 -22.41 16.24
C MET A 42 12.89 -23.49 15.72
N TRP A 43 13.28 -24.23 14.68
CA TRP A 43 12.50 -25.31 14.10
C TRP A 43 12.29 -26.46 15.11
N GLU A 44 13.38 -26.94 15.72
CA GLU A 44 13.36 -28.01 16.73
C GLU A 44 12.48 -27.68 17.94
N ASN A 45 12.34 -26.38 18.26
CA ASN A 45 11.52 -25.90 19.36
C ASN A 45 10.10 -25.48 18.94
N GLY A 46 9.71 -25.69 17.66
CA GLY A 46 8.39 -25.33 17.15
C GLY A 46 8.11 -23.82 17.16
N LEU A 47 9.16 -23.00 17.04
CA LEU A 47 9.11 -21.54 17.10
C LEU A 47 9.13 -20.86 15.73
N ILE A 48 9.25 -21.62 14.64
CA ILE A 48 9.14 -21.08 13.28
C ILE A 48 7.71 -20.58 13.07
N PRO A 49 7.50 -19.29 12.77
CA PRO A 49 6.18 -18.78 12.48
C PRO A 49 5.62 -19.46 11.23
N TYR A 50 4.45 -20.08 11.36
CA TYR A 50 3.75 -20.64 10.21
C TYR A 50 3.18 -19.51 9.35
N ALA A 51 3.38 -19.60 8.03
CA ALA A 51 2.75 -18.72 7.04
C ALA A 51 1.24 -18.68 7.28
N ILE A 52 0.70 -17.51 7.66
CA ILE A 52 -0.74 -17.33 7.84
C ILE A 52 -1.33 -17.05 6.45
N ASN A 53 -1.62 -18.11 5.70
CA ASN A 53 -2.10 -18.00 4.31
C ASN A 53 -3.45 -17.27 4.14
N LYS A 54 -4.15 -16.88 5.22
CA LYS A 54 -5.44 -16.19 5.14
C LYS A 54 -5.62 -15.20 6.29
N THR A 55 -5.12 -13.98 6.09
CA THR A 55 -5.31 -12.89 7.07
C THR A 55 -6.62 -12.14 6.84
N LYS A 56 -7.22 -12.29 5.66
CA LYS A 56 -8.54 -11.76 5.34
C LYS A 56 -9.63 -12.58 6.01
N ASN A 57 -10.54 -11.89 6.69
CA ASN A 57 -11.61 -12.48 7.47
C ASN A 57 -12.91 -11.68 7.27
N ALA A 58 -13.96 -12.36 6.80
CA ALA A 58 -15.25 -11.75 6.54
C ALA A 58 -15.90 -11.15 7.80
N LYS A 59 -15.79 -11.84 8.95
CA LYS A 59 -16.34 -11.36 10.23
C LYS A 59 -15.62 -10.11 10.72
N ASP A 60 -14.29 -10.05 10.58
CA ASP A 60 -13.53 -8.85 10.94
C ASP A 60 -13.85 -7.68 10.02
N SER A 61 -13.97 -7.94 8.71
CA SER A 61 -14.42 -6.94 7.75
C SER A 61 -15.79 -6.38 8.12
N GLU A 62 -16.75 -7.25 8.46
CA GLU A 62 -18.09 -6.84 8.86
C GLU A 62 -18.09 -6.04 10.16
N ARG A 63 -17.33 -6.48 11.17
CA ARG A 63 -17.17 -5.78 12.45
C ARG A 63 -16.65 -4.36 12.24
N LEU A 64 -15.54 -4.20 11.51
CA LEU A 64 -14.96 -2.89 11.20
C LEU A 64 -15.92 -1.99 10.43
N ARG A 65 -16.69 -2.55 9.50
CA ARG A 65 -17.74 -1.82 8.76
C ARG A 65 -18.86 -1.35 9.69
N LYS A 66 -19.31 -2.19 10.64
CA LYS A 66 -20.32 -1.82 11.64
C LYS A 66 -19.81 -0.74 12.59
N GLU A 67 -18.56 -0.81 13.02
CA GLU A 67 -17.91 0.27 13.79
C GLU A 67 -17.90 1.58 13.00
N GLY A 68 -17.54 1.53 11.71
CA GLY A 68 -17.60 2.69 10.81
C GLY A 68 -19.01 3.27 10.70
N ASN A 69 -20.04 2.42 10.60
CA ASN A 69 -21.44 2.85 10.57
C ASN A 69 -21.83 3.55 11.87
N ASN A 70 -21.40 3.04 13.02
CA ASN A 70 -21.70 3.66 14.32
C ASN A 70 -21.09 5.06 14.40
N ILE A 71 -19.82 5.23 14.01
CA ILE A 71 -19.17 6.55 13.96
C ILE A 71 -19.87 7.50 12.98
N TYR A 72 -20.32 6.97 11.84
CA TYR A 72 -21.05 7.74 10.83
C TYR A 72 -22.43 8.20 11.31
N VAL A 73 -23.20 7.33 11.98
CA VAL A 73 -24.56 7.63 12.45
C VAL A 73 -24.56 8.54 13.68
N THR A 74 -23.59 8.41 14.58
CA THR A 74 -23.61 9.05 15.90
C THR A 74 -23.20 10.53 15.91
N ARG A 75 -22.90 11.20 14.78
CA ARG A 75 -22.39 12.60 14.79
C ARG A 75 -22.96 13.54 13.72
N ASN A 76 -22.99 14.82 14.10
CA ASN A 76 -23.29 16.03 13.30
C ASN A 76 -22.19 16.37 12.26
N SER A 77 -21.71 15.39 11.48
CA SER A 77 -20.88 15.60 10.27
C SER A 77 -19.67 16.55 10.41
N ASN A 78 -18.86 16.41 11.47
CA ASN A 78 -17.55 17.08 11.49
C ASN A 78 -16.49 16.27 10.71
N ASN A 79 -15.51 16.97 10.13
CA ASN A 79 -14.48 16.34 9.28
C ASN A 79 -13.71 15.24 10.00
N VAL A 80 -13.46 15.38 11.30
CA VAL A 80 -12.73 14.38 12.11
C VAL A 80 -13.47 13.03 12.15
N SER A 81 -14.78 13.04 12.37
CA SER A 81 -15.59 11.81 12.34
C SER A 81 -15.63 11.16 10.97
N CYS A 82 -15.65 11.95 9.89
CA CYS A 82 -15.59 11.44 8.53
C CYS A 82 -14.28 10.70 8.29
N ILE A 83 -13.13 11.28 8.68
CA ILE A 83 -11.83 10.62 8.53
C ILE A 83 -11.75 9.32 9.37
N THR A 84 -12.30 9.32 10.58
CA THR A 84 -12.34 8.09 11.40
C THR A 84 -13.19 7.00 10.74
N ALA A 85 -14.38 7.33 10.25
CA ALA A 85 -15.23 6.37 9.53
C ALA A 85 -14.56 5.88 8.24
N LEU A 86 -13.91 6.77 7.48
CA LEU A 86 -13.15 6.43 6.28
C LEU A 86 -12.06 5.39 6.59
N ASN A 87 -11.29 5.61 7.66
CA ASN A 87 -10.25 4.67 8.09
C ASN A 87 -10.83 3.31 8.49
N LEU A 88 -11.97 3.27 9.19
CA LEU A 88 -12.65 2.02 9.55
C LEU A 88 -13.15 1.26 8.31
N TYR A 89 -13.74 1.96 7.34
CA TYR A 89 -14.15 1.33 6.07
C TYR A 89 -12.96 0.85 5.24
N THR A 90 -11.85 1.61 5.18
CA THR A 90 -10.62 1.15 4.51
C THR A 90 -10.01 -0.07 5.21
N LYS A 91 -10.03 -0.13 6.55
CA LYS A 91 -9.64 -1.34 7.29
C LYS A 91 -10.56 -2.52 6.98
N SER A 92 -11.87 -2.30 6.92
CA SER A 92 -12.86 -3.32 6.52
C SER A 92 -12.56 -3.87 5.12
N ILE A 93 -12.31 -3.00 4.14
CA ILE A 93 -11.87 -3.38 2.78
C ILE A 93 -10.59 -4.23 2.82
N SER A 94 -9.60 -3.84 3.64
CA SER A 94 -8.35 -4.60 3.77
C SER A 94 -8.55 -6.01 4.33
N MET A 95 -9.52 -6.19 5.23
CA MET A 95 -9.85 -7.49 5.85
C MET A 95 -10.78 -8.35 4.99
N ALA A 96 -11.53 -7.77 4.05
CA ALA A 96 -12.50 -8.52 3.26
C ALA A 96 -11.81 -9.54 2.32
N PRO A 97 -12.29 -10.80 2.26
CA PRO A 97 -11.90 -11.77 1.24
C PRO A 97 -12.18 -11.23 -0.18
N TYR A 98 -11.42 -11.70 -1.18
CA TYR A 98 -11.59 -11.28 -2.56
C TYR A 98 -11.91 -12.48 -3.47
N PRO A 99 -12.96 -12.41 -4.31
CA PRO A 99 -14.10 -11.48 -4.24
C PRO A 99 -15.03 -11.84 -3.06
N SER A 100 -15.77 -10.87 -2.51
CA SER A 100 -16.77 -11.13 -1.48
C SER A 100 -17.87 -10.06 -1.41
N LEU A 101 -19.01 -10.41 -0.79
CA LEU A 101 -20.08 -9.48 -0.46
C LEU A 101 -19.59 -8.44 0.54
N GLU A 102 -18.79 -8.83 1.54
CA GLU A 102 -18.24 -7.94 2.54
C GLU A 102 -17.39 -6.83 1.90
N LEU A 103 -16.60 -7.17 0.89
CA LEU A 103 -15.80 -6.21 0.13
C LEU A 103 -16.71 -5.22 -0.63
N ALA A 104 -17.77 -5.71 -1.28
CA ALA A 104 -18.73 -4.88 -2.00
C ALA A 104 -19.44 -3.90 -1.04
N LEU A 105 -19.92 -4.39 0.10
CA LEU A 105 -20.54 -3.58 1.15
C LEU A 105 -19.57 -2.55 1.75
N ALA A 106 -18.30 -2.90 1.93
CA ALA A 106 -17.31 -1.98 2.48
C ALA A 106 -16.98 -0.83 1.52
N TYR A 107 -16.85 -1.09 0.21
CA TYR A 107 -16.73 -0.03 -0.81
C TYR A 107 -17.98 0.86 -0.88
N ALA A 108 -19.17 0.26 -0.83
CA ALA A 108 -20.44 0.99 -0.80
C ALA A 108 -20.56 1.92 0.43
N ASN A 109 -20.03 1.50 1.58
CA ASN A 109 -20.00 2.32 2.78
C ASN A 109 -18.91 3.39 2.71
N ARG A 110 -17.70 3.08 2.24
CA ARG A 110 -16.63 4.07 2.10
C ARG A 110 -16.99 5.22 1.15
N SER A 111 -17.69 4.89 0.04
CA SER A 111 -18.13 5.91 -0.92
C SER A 111 -19.09 6.96 -0.33
N VAL A 112 -19.85 6.68 0.74
CA VAL A 112 -20.68 7.73 1.38
C VAL A 112 -19.83 8.80 2.04
N VAL A 113 -18.73 8.39 2.66
CA VAL A 113 -17.81 9.31 3.34
C VAL A 113 -17.01 10.10 2.33
N LEU A 114 -16.53 9.44 1.27
CA LEU A 114 -15.85 10.13 0.16
C LEU A 114 -16.73 11.21 -0.46
N TYR A 115 -18.02 10.94 -0.65
CA TYR A 115 -18.99 11.93 -1.13
C TYR A 115 -19.11 13.14 -0.18
N ILE A 116 -19.24 12.91 1.12
CA ILE A 116 -19.34 13.98 2.14
C ILE A 116 -18.07 14.83 2.18
N LEU A 117 -16.91 14.21 1.99
CA LEU A 117 -15.60 14.88 1.92
C LEU A 117 -15.34 15.62 0.60
N GLY A 118 -16.29 15.59 -0.36
CA GLY A 118 -16.12 16.21 -1.69
C GLY A 118 -15.17 15.45 -2.62
N LEU A 119 -14.78 14.22 -2.27
CA LEU A 119 -13.91 13.35 -3.07
C LEU A 119 -14.77 12.58 -4.10
N TYR A 120 -15.36 13.32 -5.04
CA TYR A 120 -16.38 12.79 -5.96
C TYR A 120 -15.84 11.75 -6.94
N SER A 121 -14.61 11.92 -7.44
CA SER A 121 -13.97 10.97 -8.35
C SER A 121 -13.70 9.63 -7.65
N GLU A 122 -13.15 9.68 -6.44
CA GLU A 122 -12.88 8.54 -5.57
C GLU A 122 -14.17 7.85 -5.13
N CYS A 123 -15.22 8.62 -4.84
CA CYS A 123 -16.55 8.10 -4.54
C CYS A 123 -17.09 7.24 -5.69
N ILE A 124 -16.98 7.74 -6.94
CA ILE A 124 -17.39 6.99 -8.14
C ILE A 124 -16.59 5.71 -8.29
N GLN A 125 -15.27 5.74 -8.07
CA GLN A 125 -14.43 4.54 -8.15
C GLN A 125 -14.89 3.45 -7.18
N ASP A 126 -15.19 3.81 -5.93
CA ASP A 126 -15.69 2.85 -4.94
C ASP A 126 -17.08 2.32 -5.27
N ILE A 127 -17.97 3.16 -5.81
CA ILE A 127 -19.27 2.70 -6.31
C ILE A 127 -19.08 1.66 -7.42
N ASP A 128 -18.20 1.93 -8.37
CA ASP A 128 -17.96 1.03 -9.51
C ASP A 128 -17.33 -0.28 -9.06
N ARG A 129 -16.41 -0.25 -8.09
CA ARG A 129 -15.86 -1.46 -7.46
C ARG A 129 -16.91 -2.26 -6.72
N ALA A 130 -17.83 -1.61 -6.01
CA ALA A 130 -18.94 -2.30 -5.34
C ALA A 130 -19.85 -2.99 -6.36
N LEU A 131 -20.23 -2.28 -7.43
CA LEU A 131 -21.12 -2.79 -8.49
C LEU A 131 -20.48 -3.89 -9.35
N ALA A 132 -19.15 -3.91 -9.48
CA ALA A 132 -18.40 -4.98 -10.15
C ALA A 132 -18.32 -6.27 -9.32
N LEU A 133 -18.76 -6.25 -8.05
CA LEU A 133 -18.86 -7.40 -7.16
C LEU A 133 -20.35 -7.79 -6.98
N ASN A 134 -20.61 -8.78 -6.12
CA ASN A 134 -21.97 -9.27 -5.82
C ASN A 134 -22.73 -8.31 -4.87
N TYR A 135 -22.84 -7.02 -5.22
CA TYR A 135 -23.59 -6.05 -4.44
C TYR A 135 -25.11 -6.26 -4.59
N PRO A 136 -25.89 -6.28 -3.50
CA PRO A 136 -27.32 -6.59 -3.57
C PRO A 136 -28.11 -5.59 -4.41
N ASP A 137 -28.98 -6.09 -5.28
CA ASP A 137 -29.79 -5.28 -6.19
C ASP A 137 -30.67 -4.26 -5.45
N ASP A 138 -31.27 -4.68 -4.33
CA ASP A 138 -32.10 -3.82 -3.48
C ASP A 138 -31.33 -2.64 -2.85
N LEU A 139 -30.00 -2.65 -2.90
CA LEU A 139 -29.17 -1.56 -2.41
C LEU A 139 -28.59 -0.70 -3.53
N LYS A 140 -28.64 -1.15 -4.80
CA LYS A 140 -28.00 -0.47 -5.94
C LYS A 140 -28.55 0.92 -6.19
N GLY A 141 -29.85 1.15 -6.02
CA GLY A 141 -30.46 2.47 -6.20
C GLY A 141 -29.78 3.56 -5.35
N LYS A 142 -29.34 3.24 -4.13
CA LYS A 142 -28.59 4.18 -3.27
C LYS A 142 -27.22 4.55 -3.84
N LEU A 143 -26.51 3.58 -4.41
CA LEU A 143 -25.21 3.82 -5.04
C LEU A 143 -25.38 4.66 -6.31
N PHE A 144 -26.38 4.35 -7.13
CA PHE A 144 -26.63 5.10 -8.36
C PHE A 144 -27.07 6.53 -8.11
N ILE A 145 -27.87 6.80 -7.07
CA ILE A 145 -28.16 8.19 -6.66
C ILE A 145 -26.87 8.93 -6.29
N ARG A 146 -26.03 8.33 -5.45
CA ARG A 146 -24.75 8.94 -5.05
C ARG A 146 -23.84 9.16 -6.25
N LYS A 147 -23.77 8.20 -7.18
CA LYS A 147 -23.00 8.31 -8.42
C LYS A 147 -23.49 9.49 -9.28
N THR A 148 -24.80 9.63 -9.45
CA THR A 148 -25.42 10.76 -10.15
C THR A 148 -25.05 12.09 -9.49
N GLN A 149 -25.14 12.19 -8.16
CA GLN A 149 -24.72 13.39 -7.42
C GLN A 149 -23.25 13.74 -7.66
N CYS A 150 -22.34 12.76 -7.60
CA CYS A 150 -20.93 12.97 -7.91
C CYS A 150 -20.70 13.47 -9.34
N LEU A 151 -21.41 12.90 -10.33
CA LEU A 151 -21.27 13.29 -11.73
C LEU A 151 -21.77 14.72 -12.00
N ILE A 152 -22.87 15.11 -11.35
CA ILE A 152 -23.37 16.49 -11.37
C ILE A 152 -22.32 17.43 -10.76
N ALA A 153 -21.78 17.08 -9.59
CA ALA A 153 -20.79 17.91 -8.90
C ALA A 153 -19.48 18.09 -9.71
N LEU A 154 -19.12 17.09 -10.53
CA LEU A 154 -17.96 17.11 -11.44
C LEU A 154 -18.26 17.75 -12.81
N GLY A 155 -19.50 18.17 -13.08
CA GLY A 155 -19.89 18.77 -14.36
C GLY A 155 -19.76 17.84 -15.57
N LYS A 156 -19.84 16.51 -15.39
CA LYS A 156 -19.64 15.56 -16.51
C LYS A 156 -20.89 15.48 -17.41
N PRO A 157 -20.75 15.46 -18.75
CA PRO A 157 -21.87 15.56 -19.70
C PRO A 157 -22.75 14.31 -19.78
N THR A 158 -22.31 13.15 -19.27
CA THR A 158 -23.03 11.86 -19.35
C THR A 158 -24.15 11.71 -18.30
N MET A 159 -24.95 12.76 -18.05
CA MET A 159 -25.98 12.76 -17.01
C MET A 159 -27.26 12.01 -17.44
N GLY A 160 -27.75 12.20 -18.67
CA GLY A 160 -29.04 11.63 -19.11
C GLY A 160 -29.09 10.10 -19.08
N GLY A 161 -28.02 9.44 -19.55
CA GLY A 161 -27.90 7.98 -19.46
C GLY A 161 -27.74 7.47 -18.03
N MET A 162 -27.18 8.29 -17.14
CA MET A 162 -27.01 7.94 -15.73
C MET A 162 -28.35 8.00 -14.99
N ILE A 163 -29.17 9.04 -15.20
CA ILE A 163 -30.50 9.16 -14.59
C ILE A 163 -31.36 7.93 -14.92
N LYS A 164 -31.40 7.52 -16.19
CA LYS A 164 -32.16 6.32 -16.62
C LYS A 164 -31.69 5.05 -15.92
N LYS A 165 -30.38 4.88 -15.78
CA LYS A 165 -29.82 3.75 -15.01
C LYS A 165 -30.18 3.84 -13.53
N THR A 166 -30.21 5.04 -12.95
CA THR A 166 -30.64 5.24 -11.56
C THR A 166 -32.11 4.92 -11.37
N GLU A 167 -33.01 5.35 -12.28
CA GLU A 167 -34.43 4.98 -12.28
C GLU A 167 -34.63 3.47 -12.27
N HIS A 168 -33.96 2.78 -13.20
CA HIS A 168 -34.07 1.33 -13.31
C HIS A 168 -33.67 0.63 -12.01
N TRP A 169 -32.50 0.95 -11.45
CA TRP A 169 -32.09 0.29 -10.21
C TRP A 169 -32.89 0.70 -8.98
N ILE A 170 -33.65 1.79 -9.03
CA ILE A 170 -34.65 2.11 -8.01
C ILE A 170 -35.91 1.27 -8.23
N SER A 171 -36.36 1.06 -9.47
CA SER A 171 -37.52 0.22 -9.75
C SER A 171 -37.31 -1.21 -9.26
N GLU A 172 -36.10 -1.76 -9.43
CA GLU A 172 -35.71 -3.10 -8.98
C GLU A 172 -35.63 -3.24 -7.44
N MET A 173 -35.66 -2.13 -6.69
CA MET A 173 -35.72 -2.21 -5.22
C MET A 173 -37.11 -2.69 -4.79
N THR A 174 -37.17 -3.88 -4.20
CA THR A 174 -38.43 -4.52 -3.78
C THR A 174 -38.54 -4.65 -2.26
N LEU A 175 -37.41 -4.69 -1.56
CA LEU A 175 -37.32 -4.95 -0.12
C LEU A 175 -36.90 -3.71 0.69
N SER A 176 -36.53 -2.62 0.01
CA SER A 176 -35.97 -1.45 0.67
C SER A 176 -37.04 -0.56 1.32
N PRO A 177 -37.04 -0.39 2.66
CA PRO A 177 -38.00 0.49 3.33
C PRO A 177 -37.80 1.99 3.03
N ASN A 178 -36.72 2.34 2.33
CA ASN A 178 -36.38 3.71 1.97
C ASN A 178 -36.56 4.01 0.48
N LYS A 179 -37.26 3.16 -0.30
CA LYS A 179 -37.43 3.34 -1.74
C LYS A 179 -38.01 4.72 -2.10
N SER A 180 -39.15 5.10 -1.50
CA SER A 180 -39.77 6.41 -1.75
C SER A 180 -38.83 7.59 -1.45
N LYS A 181 -38.06 7.55 -0.35
CA LYS A 181 -37.06 8.60 -0.05
C LYS A 181 -35.93 8.69 -1.08
N ILE A 182 -35.66 7.61 -1.82
CA ILE A 182 -34.64 7.55 -2.87
C ILE A 182 -35.24 8.08 -4.18
N GLU A 183 -36.51 7.77 -4.46
CA GLU A 183 -37.29 8.34 -5.57
C GLU A 183 -37.40 9.87 -5.43
N ASP A 184 -37.81 10.38 -4.26
CA ASP A 184 -37.89 11.82 -3.98
C ASP A 184 -36.54 12.53 -4.21
N LYS A 185 -35.43 11.86 -3.85
CA LYS A 185 -34.08 12.38 -4.10
C LYS A 185 -33.75 12.42 -5.58
N LEU A 186 -34.18 11.45 -6.37
CA LEU A 186 -33.96 11.45 -7.82
C LEU A 186 -34.72 12.60 -8.48
N ASP A 187 -35.96 12.82 -8.08
CA ASP A 187 -36.81 13.88 -8.64
C ASP A 187 -36.25 15.26 -8.30
N GLY A 188 -35.77 15.45 -7.08
CA GLY A 188 -35.04 16.66 -6.70
C GLY A 188 -33.75 16.88 -7.51
N LEU A 189 -33.07 15.80 -7.94
CA LEU A 189 -31.89 15.91 -8.81
C LEU A 189 -32.28 16.25 -10.25
N ARG A 190 -33.37 15.70 -10.79
CA ARG A 190 -33.88 16.09 -12.13
C ARG A 190 -34.20 17.56 -12.17
N TRP A 191 -34.95 18.03 -11.19
CA TRP A 191 -35.35 19.43 -11.10
C TRP A 191 -34.14 20.37 -11.14
N LYS A 192 -33.08 20.04 -10.39
CA LYS A 192 -31.83 20.82 -10.40
C LYS A 192 -31.14 20.84 -11.77
N ILE A 193 -31.18 19.73 -12.50
CA ILE A 193 -30.60 19.61 -13.85
C ILE A 193 -31.43 20.41 -14.85
N GLU A 194 -32.76 20.28 -14.82
CA GLU A 194 -33.68 21.00 -15.71
C GLU A 194 -33.58 22.51 -15.55
N GLN A 195 -33.40 22.99 -14.32
CA GLN A 195 -33.22 24.42 -14.04
C GLN A 195 -31.81 24.95 -14.36
N GLY A 196 -30.88 24.10 -14.80
CA GLY A 196 -29.49 24.52 -15.03
C GLY A 196 -28.76 24.99 -13.76
N ASN A 197 -29.33 24.76 -12.57
CA ASN A 197 -28.76 25.15 -11.28
C ASN A 197 -27.76 24.10 -10.78
N ILE A 198 -26.73 23.85 -11.60
CA ILE A 198 -25.69 22.87 -11.32
C ILE A 198 -24.59 23.57 -10.54
N GLN A 199 -24.57 23.34 -9.23
CA GLN A 199 -23.45 23.75 -8.38
C GLN A 199 -22.29 22.78 -8.61
N CYS A 200 -21.49 23.05 -9.64
CA CYS A 200 -20.21 22.37 -9.82
C CYS A 200 -19.29 22.78 -8.68
N SER A 201 -18.71 21.79 -8.00
CA SER A 201 -17.56 22.10 -7.15
C SER A 201 -16.39 22.45 -8.08
N PRO A 202 -15.47 23.35 -7.69
CA PRO A 202 -14.21 23.46 -8.41
C PRO A 202 -13.63 22.05 -8.46
N VAL A 203 -13.54 21.50 -9.68
CA VAL A 203 -12.84 20.24 -9.91
C VAL A 203 -11.50 20.45 -9.25
N ARG A 204 -11.15 19.61 -8.25
CA ARG A 204 -9.76 19.56 -7.79
C ARG A 204 -8.97 19.35 -9.06
N SER A 205 -8.29 20.39 -9.52
CA SER A 205 -7.39 20.31 -10.66
C SER A 205 -6.57 19.07 -10.41
N GLU A 206 -6.57 18.13 -11.35
CA GLU A 206 -5.58 17.05 -11.33
C GLU A 206 -4.26 17.76 -11.03
N GLU A 207 -3.68 17.49 -9.85
CA GLU A 207 -2.47 18.17 -9.41
C GLU A 207 -1.50 18.02 -10.57
N SER A 208 -1.22 19.12 -11.27
CA SER A 208 -0.36 19.08 -12.44
C SER A 208 0.94 18.47 -11.97
N GLU A 209 1.27 17.27 -12.45
CA GLU A 209 2.50 16.60 -12.02
C GLU A 209 3.63 17.58 -12.26
N ILE A 210 4.26 18.05 -11.17
CA ILE A 210 5.38 18.97 -11.26
C ILE A 210 6.44 18.22 -12.07
N PRO A 211 6.86 18.74 -13.24
CA PRO A 211 7.80 18.02 -14.07
C PRO A 211 9.08 17.80 -13.28
N LEU A 212 9.63 16.59 -13.37
CA LEU A 212 10.90 16.29 -12.73
C LEU A 212 11.99 17.22 -13.29
N PRO A 213 12.93 17.67 -12.45
CA PRO A 213 14.07 18.44 -12.92
C PRO A 213 14.88 17.63 -13.94
N VAL A 214 15.49 18.33 -14.91
CA VAL A 214 16.26 17.72 -15.99
C VAL A 214 17.74 18.04 -15.82
N ILE A 215 18.58 17.01 -15.88
CA ILE A 215 20.04 17.15 -15.94
C ILE A 215 20.44 17.44 -17.39
N LYS A 216 21.19 18.52 -17.62
CA LYS A 216 21.58 18.96 -18.97
C LYS A 216 22.68 18.08 -19.58
N SER A 217 23.64 17.67 -18.76
CA SER A 217 24.80 16.86 -19.14
C SER A 217 25.08 15.86 -18.03
N CYS A 218 25.13 14.57 -18.36
CA CYS A 218 25.23 13.51 -17.36
C CYS A 218 26.68 13.06 -17.16
N ASN A 219 26.99 12.66 -15.93
CA ASN A 219 28.21 11.96 -15.61
C ASN A 219 28.18 10.53 -16.18
N ILE A 220 29.30 10.06 -16.75
CA ILE A 220 29.42 8.74 -17.37
C ILE A 220 29.48 7.61 -16.32
N GLU A 221 30.16 7.84 -15.20
CA GLU A 221 30.30 6.87 -14.09
C GLU A 221 29.05 6.84 -13.19
N ILE A 222 28.34 7.96 -13.04
CA ILE A 222 27.11 8.08 -12.22
C ILE A 222 25.96 8.58 -13.11
N PRO A 223 25.22 7.69 -13.80
CA PRO A 223 24.24 8.10 -14.83
C PRO A 223 23.07 8.96 -14.31
N CYS A 224 22.76 8.90 -13.01
CA CYS A 224 21.73 9.74 -12.39
C CYS A 224 22.24 11.15 -12.00
N ALA A 225 23.53 11.43 -12.19
CA ALA A 225 24.16 12.67 -11.77
C ALA A 225 24.63 13.53 -12.95
N SER A 226 24.78 14.82 -12.70
CA SER A 226 25.35 15.82 -13.60
C SER A 226 26.84 15.59 -13.79
N ASP A 227 27.38 15.97 -14.96
CA ASP A 227 28.82 16.04 -15.22
C ASP A 227 29.56 17.03 -14.29
N ALA A 228 28.80 17.87 -13.56
CA ALA A 228 29.31 18.79 -12.56
C ALA A 228 29.94 18.10 -11.36
N VAL A 229 29.67 16.81 -11.16
CA VAL A 229 30.17 16.03 -10.04
C VAL A 229 30.94 14.80 -10.54
N VAL A 230 31.89 14.32 -9.74
CA VAL A 230 32.70 13.12 -10.07
C VAL A 230 32.94 12.27 -8.83
N LEU A 231 32.94 10.94 -9.00
CA LEU A 231 33.28 9.99 -7.95
C LEU A 231 34.80 9.97 -7.71
N LYS A 232 35.20 10.08 -6.45
CA LYS A 232 36.59 9.98 -6.00
C LYS A 232 36.71 9.04 -4.82
N TYR A 233 37.95 8.65 -4.55
CA TYR A 233 38.32 7.85 -3.39
C TYR A 233 39.57 8.44 -2.74
N ASP A 234 39.56 8.54 -1.43
CA ASP A 234 40.76 8.70 -0.61
C ASP A 234 40.61 7.96 0.72
N LYS A 235 41.70 7.87 1.48
CA LYS A 235 41.75 7.14 2.76
C LYS A 235 40.98 7.84 3.90
N GLN A 236 40.72 9.14 3.78
CA GLN A 236 40.07 9.92 4.83
C GLN A 236 38.55 9.81 4.76
N TYR A 237 37.99 9.90 3.55
CA TYR A 237 36.55 9.95 3.29
C TYR A 237 36.01 8.68 2.61
N GLY A 238 36.88 7.78 2.16
CA GLY A 238 36.48 6.63 1.35
C GLY A 238 35.92 7.07 0.01
N ARG A 239 34.86 6.41 -0.48
CA ARG A 239 34.14 6.80 -1.70
C ARG A 239 33.31 8.05 -1.45
N HIS A 240 33.56 9.10 -2.21
CA HIS A 240 32.86 10.37 -2.06
C HIS A 240 32.71 11.08 -3.41
N VAL A 241 31.79 12.02 -3.48
CA VAL A 241 31.51 12.80 -4.69
C VAL A 241 32.03 14.22 -4.51
N VAL A 242 32.79 14.72 -5.48
CA VAL A 242 33.34 16.09 -5.49
C VAL A 242 32.86 16.87 -6.70
N ALA A 243 32.89 18.20 -6.62
CA ALA A 243 32.64 19.06 -7.77
C ALA A 243 33.77 18.91 -8.80
N ALA A 244 33.41 18.69 -10.07
CA ALA A 244 34.33 18.62 -11.21
C ALA A 244 34.53 20.00 -11.87
N ARG A 245 33.62 20.95 -11.61
CA ARG A 245 33.65 22.34 -12.10
C ARG A 245 32.88 23.25 -11.14
N ASN A 246 32.85 24.54 -11.44
CA ASN A 246 31.95 25.48 -10.78
C ASN A 246 30.49 25.07 -11.00
N ILE A 247 29.69 25.18 -9.94
CA ILE A 247 28.27 24.82 -9.90
C ILE A 247 27.49 26.08 -9.55
N ASP A 248 26.52 26.44 -10.39
CA ASP A 248 25.67 27.60 -10.15
C ASP A 248 24.58 27.29 -9.11
N ALA A 249 24.17 28.30 -8.34
CA ALA A 249 23.07 28.16 -7.40
C ALA A 249 21.78 27.79 -8.14
N GLY A 250 21.14 26.69 -7.72
CA GLY A 250 19.93 26.14 -8.36
C GLY A 250 20.21 25.15 -9.48
N GLU A 251 21.47 24.85 -9.82
CA GLU A 251 21.81 23.77 -10.75
C GLU A 251 21.45 22.39 -10.17
N VAL A 252 20.84 21.53 -10.99
CA VAL A 252 20.43 20.19 -10.62
C VAL A 252 21.62 19.24 -10.73
N LEU A 253 22.04 18.65 -9.60
CA LEU A 253 23.19 17.76 -9.55
C LEU A 253 22.83 16.28 -9.68
N VAL A 254 21.70 15.84 -9.12
CA VAL A 254 21.29 14.42 -9.13
C VAL A 254 19.77 14.34 -9.27
N VAL A 255 19.31 13.44 -10.13
CA VAL A 255 17.90 13.07 -10.26
C VAL A 255 17.84 11.54 -10.28
N GLU A 256 17.49 10.97 -9.14
CA GLU A 256 17.52 9.52 -8.95
C GLU A 256 16.14 8.97 -8.63
N LYS A 257 15.76 7.92 -9.35
CA LYS A 257 14.60 7.11 -9.01
C LYS A 257 15.00 6.17 -7.86
N PRO A 258 14.25 6.13 -6.73
CA PRO A 258 14.59 5.27 -5.62
C PRO A 258 14.64 3.81 -6.05
N TYR A 259 15.71 3.10 -5.68
CA TYR A 259 15.85 1.66 -5.93
C TYR A 259 14.67 0.88 -5.32
N SER A 260 14.30 1.23 -4.10
CA SER A 260 13.14 0.67 -3.40
C SER A 260 12.46 1.74 -2.55
N LEU A 261 11.16 1.58 -2.34
CA LEU A 261 10.37 2.40 -1.43
C LEU A 261 9.66 1.46 -0.45
N LEU A 262 9.54 1.90 0.80
CA LEU A 262 8.71 1.23 1.80
C LEU A 262 7.80 2.26 2.44
N LEU A 263 6.51 1.97 2.38
CA LEU A 263 5.51 2.76 3.08
C LEU A 263 5.53 2.40 4.58
N THR A 264 5.64 3.40 5.45
CA THR A 264 5.59 3.18 6.89
C THR A 264 4.21 2.68 7.32
N GLN A 265 4.16 1.87 8.38
CA GLN A 265 2.92 1.19 8.79
C GLN A 265 1.78 2.17 9.12
N GLN A 266 2.14 3.34 9.64
CA GLN A 266 1.24 4.42 10.04
C GLN A 266 0.48 5.01 8.85
N MET A 267 1.10 4.99 7.66
CA MET A 267 0.57 5.64 6.45
C MET A 267 -0.17 4.68 5.52
N ARG A 268 -0.25 3.38 5.86
CA ARG A 268 -0.81 2.34 4.97
C ARG A 268 -2.24 2.64 4.51
N LEU A 269 -3.06 3.25 5.36
CA LEU A 269 -4.49 3.44 5.07
C LEU A 269 -4.77 4.61 4.12
N THR A 270 -3.78 5.48 3.90
CA THR A 270 -3.95 6.73 3.16
C THR A 270 -3.01 6.85 1.97
N HIS A 271 -2.07 5.91 1.78
CA HIS A 271 -1.07 5.94 0.73
C HIS A 271 -0.99 4.61 -0.01
N CYS A 272 -0.58 4.65 -1.26
CA CYS A 272 -0.31 3.44 -2.04
C CYS A 272 1.02 2.79 -1.61
N SER A 273 1.01 1.48 -1.36
CA SER A 273 2.22 0.70 -1.02
C SER A 273 3.30 0.71 -2.12
N ASN A 274 2.89 0.86 -3.39
CA ASN A 274 3.81 0.88 -4.54
C ASN A 274 4.38 2.28 -4.83
N CYS A 275 3.50 3.27 -5.05
CA CYS A 275 3.91 4.58 -5.57
C CYS A 275 3.91 5.69 -4.51
N VAL A 276 3.56 5.36 -3.26
CA VAL A 276 3.47 6.27 -2.10
C VAL A 276 2.58 7.50 -2.30
N LYS A 277 1.84 7.62 -3.41
CA LYS A 277 0.86 8.69 -3.60
C LYS A 277 -0.28 8.55 -2.58
N ILE A 278 -0.73 9.68 -2.05
CA ILE A 278 -1.92 9.77 -1.20
C ILE A 278 -3.12 9.25 -2.01
N CYS A 279 -3.91 8.36 -1.41
CA CYS A 279 -5.11 7.81 -2.00
C CYS A 279 -6.13 7.49 -0.91
N TRP A 280 -7.31 8.09 -1.00
CA TRP A 280 -8.40 7.88 -0.04
C TRP A 280 -9.34 6.74 -0.43
N ALA A 281 -9.29 6.30 -1.70
CA ALA A 281 -10.04 5.17 -2.23
C ALA A 281 -9.12 4.02 -2.66
N THR A 282 -8.25 3.58 -1.74
CA THR A 282 -7.33 2.46 -1.99
C THR A 282 -8.04 1.13 -2.20
N ILE A 283 -7.45 0.25 -3.00
CA ILE A 283 -7.83 -1.16 -3.15
C ILE A 283 -6.86 -2.06 -2.37
N PRO A 284 -7.29 -3.21 -1.85
CA PRO A 284 -6.41 -4.08 -1.10
C PRO A 284 -5.64 -5.05 -2.01
N CYS A 285 -4.56 -5.62 -1.47
CA CYS A 285 -4.08 -6.91 -1.96
C CYS A 285 -5.24 -7.94 -1.95
N LYS A 286 -5.22 -8.87 -2.90
CA LYS A 286 -6.24 -9.94 -2.97
C LYS A 286 -6.03 -11.00 -1.90
N ASN A 287 -4.80 -11.17 -1.40
CA ASN A 287 -4.41 -12.26 -0.52
C ASN A 287 -4.19 -11.79 0.93
N CYS A 288 -3.25 -10.87 1.16
CA CYS A 288 -3.00 -10.32 2.49
C CYS A 288 -3.90 -9.12 2.82
N SER A 289 -3.95 -8.78 4.10
CA SER A 289 -4.71 -7.63 4.61
C SER A 289 -3.85 -6.38 4.83
N TYR A 290 -2.56 -6.44 4.50
CA TYR A 290 -1.58 -5.42 4.87
C TYR A 290 -1.39 -4.32 3.81
N THR A 291 -1.16 -4.67 2.55
CA THR A 291 -0.85 -3.70 1.49
C THR A 291 -2.11 -3.16 0.82
N LEU A 292 -2.07 -1.87 0.48
CA LEU A 292 -3.16 -1.11 -0.13
C LEU A 292 -2.61 -0.29 -1.31
N TYR A 293 -3.42 -0.10 -2.36
CA TYR A 293 -2.96 0.45 -3.63
C TYR A 293 -3.92 1.50 -4.17
N CYS A 294 -3.40 2.48 -4.91
CA CYS A 294 -4.27 3.45 -5.59
C CYS A 294 -4.95 2.86 -6.85
N SER A 295 -4.40 1.80 -7.43
CA SER A 295 -4.92 1.15 -8.64
C SER A 295 -4.49 -0.31 -8.74
N GLU A 296 -5.19 -1.05 -9.60
CA GLU A 296 -4.86 -2.43 -9.98
C GLU A 296 -3.45 -2.49 -10.59
N GLN A 297 -3.08 -1.50 -11.40
CA GLN A 297 -1.74 -1.40 -11.98
C GLN A 297 -0.67 -1.29 -10.89
N CYS A 298 -0.86 -0.43 -9.87
CA CYS A 298 0.09 -0.32 -8.77
C CYS A 298 0.20 -1.60 -7.95
N ARG A 299 -0.92 -2.30 -7.73
CA ARG A 299 -0.92 -3.62 -7.07
C ARG A 299 -0.11 -4.63 -7.87
N ASP A 300 -0.34 -4.71 -9.18
CA ASP A 300 0.25 -5.73 -10.02
C ASP A 300 1.76 -5.47 -10.26
N ILE A 301 2.17 -4.20 -10.32
CA ILE A 301 3.59 -3.80 -10.31
C ILE A 301 4.28 -4.24 -9.01
N GLU A 302 3.70 -3.93 -7.85
CA GLU A 302 4.31 -4.30 -6.57
C GLU A 302 4.38 -5.82 -6.39
N TRP A 303 3.29 -6.51 -6.77
CA TRP A 303 3.21 -7.97 -6.76
C TRP A 303 4.37 -8.61 -7.51
N LYS A 304 4.62 -8.16 -8.75
CA LYS A 304 5.70 -8.69 -9.58
C LYS A 304 7.08 -8.36 -9.01
N LYS A 305 7.27 -7.17 -8.43
CA LYS A 305 8.57 -6.73 -7.92
C LYS A 305 9.02 -7.50 -6.68
N TYR A 306 8.15 -7.65 -5.69
CA TYR A 306 8.53 -8.27 -4.41
C TYR A 306 7.35 -8.77 -3.58
N HIS A 307 6.14 -8.23 -3.77
CA HIS A 307 5.03 -8.55 -2.88
C HIS A 307 4.51 -9.97 -3.04
N ASP A 308 4.74 -10.64 -4.16
CA ASP A 308 4.50 -12.08 -4.32
C ASP A 308 5.24 -12.96 -3.30
N VAL A 309 6.45 -12.54 -2.88
CA VAL A 309 7.22 -13.19 -1.80
C VAL A 309 6.86 -12.63 -0.44
N GLU A 310 6.70 -11.31 -0.33
CA GLU A 310 6.41 -10.67 0.97
C GLU A 310 5.00 -10.99 1.51
N CYS A 311 4.03 -11.25 0.63
CA CYS A 311 2.60 -11.33 0.98
C CYS A 311 2.31 -12.29 2.15
N ASP A 312 2.95 -13.46 2.17
CA ASP A 312 2.70 -14.49 3.18
C ASP A 312 3.40 -14.23 4.52
N ILE A 313 4.44 -13.38 4.51
CA ILE A 313 5.32 -13.15 5.65
C ILE A 313 5.06 -11.78 6.29
N ILE A 314 4.60 -10.79 5.52
CA ILE A 314 4.47 -9.40 5.97
C ILE A 314 3.57 -9.29 7.20
N THR A 315 2.47 -10.07 7.25
CA THR A 315 1.57 -10.06 8.40
C THR A 315 2.21 -10.67 9.64
N ILE A 316 3.01 -11.72 9.47
CA ILE A 316 3.77 -12.32 10.56
C ILE A 316 4.78 -11.32 11.10
N MET A 317 5.51 -10.63 10.23
CA MET A 317 6.47 -9.61 10.64
C MET A 317 5.80 -8.51 11.48
N VAL A 318 4.60 -8.08 11.11
CA VAL A 318 3.82 -7.12 11.92
C VAL A 318 3.47 -7.72 13.29
N LEU A 319 2.89 -8.93 13.31
CA LEU A 319 2.46 -9.59 14.55
C LEU A 319 3.64 -9.88 15.50
N CYS A 320 4.83 -10.13 14.96
CA CYS A 320 6.06 -10.39 15.71
C CYS A 320 6.80 -9.10 16.12
N GLY A 321 6.24 -7.93 15.79
CA GLY A 321 6.80 -6.62 16.14
C GLY A 321 8.13 -6.35 15.46
N PHE A 322 8.26 -6.67 14.17
CA PHE A 322 9.37 -6.21 13.35
C PHE A 322 9.23 -4.72 13.03
N ARG A 323 10.36 -4.04 12.86
CA ARG A 323 10.46 -2.61 12.56
C ARG A 323 10.52 -2.40 11.07
N ASP A 324 10.24 -1.17 10.62
CA ASP A 324 10.23 -0.81 9.20
C ASP A 324 11.58 -1.11 8.51
N SER A 325 12.72 -0.99 9.21
CA SER A 325 14.03 -1.38 8.67
C SER A 325 14.14 -2.87 8.35
N ASP A 326 13.44 -3.72 9.11
CA ASP A 326 13.43 -5.17 8.89
C ASP A 326 12.60 -5.52 7.64
N PHE A 327 11.44 -4.87 7.45
CA PHE A 327 10.66 -4.98 6.21
C PHE A 327 11.46 -4.50 5.00
N TYR A 328 12.18 -3.38 5.15
CA TYR A 328 12.98 -2.84 4.07
C TYR A 328 14.13 -3.77 3.70
N SER A 329 14.78 -4.39 4.69
CA SER A 329 15.83 -5.38 4.47
C SER A 329 15.32 -6.61 3.71
N LEU A 330 14.15 -7.14 4.08
CA LEU A 330 13.50 -8.22 3.32
C LEU A 330 13.23 -7.80 1.87
N ARG A 331 12.65 -6.61 1.68
CA ARG A 331 12.33 -6.08 0.34
C ARG A 331 13.56 -5.95 -0.55
N LEU A 332 14.65 -5.39 -0.01
CA LEU A 332 15.93 -5.26 -0.72
C LEU A 332 16.51 -6.64 -1.09
N ALA A 333 16.43 -7.61 -0.18
CA ALA A 333 16.89 -8.97 -0.46
C ALA A 333 16.07 -9.63 -1.57
N VAL A 334 14.74 -9.51 -1.55
CA VAL A 334 13.85 -10.04 -2.59
C VAL A 334 14.14 -9.38 -3.94
N LEU A 335 14.29 -8.06 -3.96
CA LEU A 335 14.64 -7.31 -5.17
C LEU A 335 15.97 -7.77 -5.76
N ALA A 336 17.04 -7.82 -4.95
CA ALA A 336 18.35 -8.24 -5.38
C ALA A 336 18.35 -9.68 -5.93
N VAL A 337 17.62 -10.60 -5.29
CA VAL A 337 17.48 -11.99 -5.76
C VAL A 337 16.75 -12.06 -7.10
N LYS A 338 15.71 -11.25 -7.29
CA LYS A 338 14.93 -11.22 -8.53
C LYS A 338 15.70 -10.59 -9.68
N GLU A 339 16.42 -9.50 -9.44
CA GLU A 339 17.28 -8.85 -10.42
C GLU A 339 18.43 -9.76 -10.86
N ALA A 340 19.03 -10.49 -9.92
CA ALA A 340 20.03 -11.49 -10.23
C ALA A 340 19.47 -12.75 -10.91
N GLY A 341 18.15 -12.94 -10.92
CA GLY A 341 17.46 -14.12 -11.45
C GLY A 341 17.25 -15.25 -10.43
N ASN A 342 18.21 -15.47 -9.53
CA ASN A 342 18.07 -16.34 -8.35
C ASN A 342 19.19 -16.11 -7.32
N ILE A 343 19.05 -16.75 -6.15
CA ILE A 343 20.00 -16.61 -5.05
C ILE A 343 21.42 -17.10 -5.37
N LYS A 344 21.59 -18.11 -6.25
CA LYS A 344 22.92 -18.61 -6.64
C LYS A 344 23.64 -17.58 -7.53
N GLN A 345 22.91 -16.97 -8.46
CA GLN A 345 23.42 -15.90 -9.31
C GLN A 345 23.76 -14.67 -8.49
N LEU A 346 22.90 -14.26 -7.55
CA LEU A 346 23.19 -13.15 -6.64
C LEU A 346 24.50 -13.38 -5.86
N ARG A 347 24.67 -14.57 -5.27
CA ARG A 347 25.92 -14.93 -4.56
C ARG A 347 27.16 -14.89 -5.46
N THR A 348 27.00 -15.18 -6.75
CA THR A 348 28.10 -15.12 -7.72
C THR A 348 28.43 -13.66 -8.06
N MET A 349 27.41 -12.82 -8.24
CA MET A 349 27.58 -11.38 -8.48
C MET A 349 28.28 -10.71 -7.30
N LEU A 350 27.86 -11.00 -6.06
CA LEU A 350 28.47 -10.44 -4.86
C LEU A 350 29.95 -10.80 -4.73
N ARG A 351 30.32 -12.08 -4.98
CA ARG A 351 31.74 -12.48 -4.98
C ARG A 351 32.57 -11.70 -5.99
N LYS A 352 32.08 -11.50 -7.21
CA LYS A 352 32.78 -10.71 -8.23
C LYS A 352 32.99 -9.25 -7.81
N VAL A 353 32.02 -8.68 -7.08
CA VAL A 353 32.12 -7.31 -6.55
C VAL A 353 33.12 -7.24 -5.40
N ASP A 354 33.16 -8.26 -4.53
CA ASP A 354 34.13 -8.36 -3.43
C ASP A 354 35.56 -8.65 -3.93
N GLU A 355 35.71 -9.27 -5.11
CA GLU A 355 37.00 -9.52 -5.78
C GLU A 355 37.56 -8.30 -6.54
N SER A 356 36.85 -7.16 -6.56
CA SER A 356 37.31 -5.94 -7.25
C SER A 356 38.44 -5.24 -6.48
N ASP A 357 39.55 -4.97 -7.15
CA ASP A 357 40.70 -4.24 -6.57
C ASP A 357 40.57 -2.71 -6.61
N ASP A 358 39.66 -2.13 -7.41
CA ASP A 358 39.44 -0.67 -7.44
C ASP A 358 38.62 -0.26 -6.19
N PRO A 359 39.18 0.58 -5.29
CA PRO A 359 38.49 1.02 -4.08
C PRO A 359 37.21 1.84 -4.34
N ARG A 360 36.99 2.29 -5.57
CA ARG A 360 35.75 2.96 -5.99
C ARG A 360 34.62 1.97 -6.33
N THR A 361 34.95 0.76 -6.75
CA THR A 361 33.98 -0.24 -7.22
C THR A 361 33.92 -1.50 -6.36
N MET A 362 34.86 -1.69 -5.45
CA MET A 362 34.86 -2.83 -4.53
C MET A 362 33.63 -2.84 -3.61
N GLY A 363 33.23 -4.04 -3.20
CA GLY A 363 32.15 -4.27 -2.26
C GLY A 363 32.36 -3.58 -0.91
N PHE A 364 31.35 -3.61 -0.04
CA PHE A 364 31.46 -3.11 1.34
C PHE A 364 31.91 -4.19 2.33
N SER A 365 32.17 -5.40 1.83
CA SER A 365 32.45 -6.61 2.61
C SER A 365 33.93 -6.81 2.94
N SER A 366 34.80 -5.96 2.35
CA SER A 366 36.27 -6.05 2.36
C SER A 366 36.92 -5.30 3.51
#